data_AF-A0A7W1S771-F1
#
_entry.id   AF-A0A7W1S771-F1
#
_cell.length_a   1.000
_cell.length_b   1.000
_cell.length_c   1.000
_cell.angle_alpha   90.00
_cell.angle_beta   90.00
_cell.angle_gamma   90.00
#
_symmetry.space_group_name_H-M   'P 1'
#
loop_
_entity.id
_entity.type
_entity.pdbx_description
1 polymer ?
#
loop_
_entity_poly.entity_id
_entity_poly.type
_entity_poly.pdbx_seq_one_letter_code
_entity_poly.pdbx_strand_id
1 'polypeptide(L)'
;MAITSEFENELQKLLTGLTDHPTHEYGPKQRQKLFYLFKSDPFGMLVWRWLAFITARHVLPIYEVFASELNQNDWYFNLKFPRRSLYMAKKVLLGKEQAQVGYDMANGAYDPKDFDYGWRALRPVPFNVYQASWAASMALLEVSANDLDPFRHLANIAFYSDGFTIARGISKDIQATYPDSIPGEDFTDALWAESGHSDTAAAASSAWACEGLSREPDPNKLLEFWHWWLTEAIPQAWELAETHKSA
;
A
#
# COMPACT_ATOMS: atom_id res chain seq x y z
N MET A 1 -25.48 -1.25 -5.23
CA MET A 1 -25.27 -2.33 -6.22
C MET A 1 -24.67 -3.48 -5.43
N ALA A 2 -25.31 -4.66 -5.42
CA ALA A 2 -24.81 -5.74 -4.58
C ALA A 2 -23.45 -6.24 -5.09
N ILE A 3 -22.53 -6.52 -4.16
CA ILE A 3 -21.28 -7.24 -4.45
C ILE A 3 -21.65 -8.54 -5.19
N THR A 4 -20.92 -8.90 -6.24
CA THR A 4 -21.23 -10.12 -6.99
C THR A 4 -20.96 -11.35 -6.12
N SER A 5 -21.77 -12.40 -6.29
CA SER A 5 -21.54 -13.67 -5.58
C SER A 5 -20.13 -14.25 -5.81
N GLU A 6 -19.51 -13.98 -6.97
CA GLU A 6 -18.13 -14.36 -7.25
C GLU A 6 -17.13 -13.62 -6.34
N PHE A 7 -17.33 -12.32 -6.15
CA PHE A 7 -16.48 -11.50 -5.27
C PHE A 7 -16.66 -11.89 -3.80
N GLU A 8 -17.91 -12.11 -3.34
CA GLU A 8 -18.17 -12.60 -1.97
C GLU A 8 -17.51 -13.96 -1.71
N ASN A 9 -17.63 -14.89 -2.67
CA ASN A 9 -16.99 -16.19 -2.59
C ASN A 9 -15.46 -16.08 -2.52
N GLU A 10 -14.86 -15.17 -3.29
CA GLU A 10 -13.42 -14.95 -3.24
C GLU A 10 -13.01 -14.33 -1.90
N LEU A 11 -13.70 -13.31 -1.39
CA LEU A 11 -13.43 -12.75 -0.06
C LEU A 11 -13.49 -13.82 1.03
N GLN A 12 -14.48 -14.71 1.00
CA GLN A 12 -14.62 -15.78 1.99
C GLN A 12 -13.45 -16.78 1.92
N LYS A 13 -12.98 -17.13 0.72
CA LYS A 13 -11.78 -17.97 0.55
C LYS A 13 -10.54 -17.28 1.10
N LEU A 14 -10.38 -15.97 0.83
CA LEU A 14 -9.23 -15.20 1.29
C LEU A 14 -9.22 -15.08 2.81
N LEU A 15 -10.38 -14.82 3.43
CA LEU A 15 -10.53 -14.81 4.89
C LEU A 15 -10.17 -16.16 5.53
N THR A 16 -10.64 -17.27 4.94
CA THR A 16 -10.32 -18.62 5.44
C THR A 16 -8.83 -18.93 5.29
N GLY A 17 -8.24 -18.57 4.14
CA GLY A 17 -6.81 -18.75 3.90
C GLY A 17 -5.95 -17.91 4.84
N LEU A 18 -6.38 -16.69 5.18
CA LEU A 18 -5.69 -15.80 6.11
C LEU A 18 -5.61 -16.39 7.52
N THR A 19 -6.71 -16.94 8.04
CA THR A 19 -6.76 -17.54 9.39
C THR A 19 -5.89 -18.79 9.50
N ASP A 20 -5.77 -19.55 8.41
CA ASP A 20 -4.99 -20.80 8.38
C ASP A 20 -3.49 -20.56 8.09
N HIS A 21 -3.10 -19.37 7.63
CA HIS A 21 -1.71 -19.05 7.30
C HIS A 21 -0.89 -18.80 8.57
N PRO A 22 0.28 -19.44 8.77
CA PRO A 22 1.04 -19.36 10.02
C PRO A 22 1.57 -17.96 10.36
N THR A 23 1.78 -17.11 9.34
CA THR A 23 2.19 -15.70 9.52
C THR A 23 1.09 -14.71 9.20
N HIS A 24 -0.12 -15.19 8.87
CA HIS A 24 -1.26 -14.36 8.46
C HIS A 24 -0.93 -13.33 7.37
N GLU A 25 0.03 -13.65 6.49
CA GLU A 25 0.39 -12.81 5.36
C GLU A 25 -0.66 -12.89 4.26
N TYR A 26 -0.87 -11.76 3.59
CA TYR A 26 -1.81 -11.65 2.49
C TYR A 26 -1.11 -11.14 1.24
N GLY A 27 -0.13 -11.92 0.76
CA GLY A 27 0.84 -11.51 -0.25
C GLY A 27 0.29 -10.86 -1.54
N PRO A 28 1.18 -10.24 -2.34
CA PRO A 28 0.79 -9.45 -3.51
C PRO A 28 0.09 -10.28 -4.59
N LYS A 29 0.37 -11.58 -4.69
CA LYS A 29 -0.32 -12.48 -5.63
C LYS A 29 -1.81 -12.63 -5.29
N GLN A 30 -2.16 -12.73 -4.02
CA GLN A 30 -3.54 -12.77 -3.56
C GLN A 30 -4.23 -11.44 -3.82
N ARG A 31 -3.59 -10.32 -3.44
CA ARG A 31 -4.12 -8.96 -3.70
C ARG A 31 -4.30 -8.66 -5.19
N GLN A 32 -3.39 -9.14 -6.06
CA GLN A 32 -3.50 -8.97 -7.51
C GLN A 32 -4.77 -9.65 -8.07
N LYS A 33 -5.10 -10.86 -7.61
CA LYS A 33 -6.35 -11.53 -8.02
C LYS A 33 -7.57 -10.68 -7.66
N LEU A 34 -7.61 -10.16 -6.43
CA LEU A 34 -8.69 -9.31 -5.96
C LEU A 34 -8.76 -7.99 -6.76
N PHE A 35 -7.62 -7.38 -7.05
CA PHE A 35 -7.53 -6.20 -7.93
C PHE A 35 -8.15 -6.45 -9.30
N TYR A 36 -7.86 -7.60 -9.92
CA TYR A 36 -8.46 -7.92 -11.23
C TYR A 36 -9.96 -8.19 -11.16
N LEU A 37 -10.49 -8.71 -10.04
CA LEU A 37 -11.93 -8.77 -9.82
C LEU A 37 -12.55 -7.37 -9.80
N PHE A 38 -11.97 -6.43 -9.04
CA PHE A 38 -12.40 -5.04 -9.06
C PHE A 38 -12.30 -4.40 -10.45
N LYS A 39 -11.20 -4.65 -11.17
CA LYS A 39 -10.99 -4.09 -12.51
C LYS A 39 -11.99 -4.60 -13.55
N SER A 40 -12.48 -5.83 -13.37
CA SER A 40 -13.48 -6.43 -14.27
C SER A 40 -14.89 -5.87 -14.07
N ASP A 41 -15.17 -5.31 -12.89
CA ASP A 41 -16.44 -4.66 -12.59
C ASP A 41 -16.44 -3.21 -13.13
N PRO A 42 -17.51 -2.76 -13.82
CA PRO A 42 -17.60 -1.39 -14.37
C PRO A 42 -17.42 -0.28 -13.32
N PHE A 43 -17.58 -0.61 -12.05
CA PHE A 43 -17.48 0.28 -10.90
C PHE A 43 -16.33 -0.05 -9.96
N GLY A 44 -15.77 -1.26 -10.06
CA GLY A 44 -14.81 -1.76 -9.09
C GLY A 44 -13.50 -0.97 -9.04
N MET A 45 -13.10 -0.29 -10.13
CA MET A 45 -11.96 0.63 -10.05
C MET A 45 -12.23 1.86 -9.17
N LEU A 46 -13.46 2.39 -9.14
CA LEU A 46 -13.78 3.48 -8.20
C LEU A 46 -13.77 2.96 -6.76
N VAL A 47 -14.26 1.73 -6.54
CA VAL A 47 -14.20 1.06 -5.23
C VAL A 47 -12.76 0.86 -4.79
N TRP A 48 -11.87 0.37 -5.68
CA TRP A 48 -10.45 0.20 -5.38
C TRP A 48 -9.77 1.50 -4.96
N ARG A 49 -10.08 2.61 -5.63
CA ARG A 49 -9.54 3.94 -5.27
C ARG A 49 -10.02 4.41 -3.89
N TRP A 50 -11.29 4.19 -3.56
CA TRP A 50 -11.79 4.46 -2.21
C TRP A 50 -11.15 3.55 -1.17
N LEU A 51 -10.93 2.29 -1.51
CA LEU A 51 -10.27 1.31 -0.65
C LEU A 51 -8.84 1.75 -0.34
N ALA A 52 -8.06 2.16 -1.34
CA ALA A 52 -6.72 2.71 -1.13
C ALA A 52 -6.74 3.92 -0.18
N PHE A 53 -7.66 4.87 -0.38
CA PHE A 53 -7.83 6.01 0.51
C PHE A 53 -8.18 5.62 1.95
N ILE A 54 -9.15 4.73 2.16
CA ILE A 54 -9.55 4.23 3.48
C ILE A 54 -8.37 3.54 4.18
N THR A 55 -7.65 2.70 3.43
CA THR A 55 -6.53 1.90 3.91
C THR A 55 -5.40 2.78 4.44
N ALA A 56 -4.97 3.78 3.66
CA ALA A 56 -3.94 4.71 4.11
C ALA A 56 -4.41 5.62 5.25
N ARG A 57 -5.70 6.01 5.27
CA ARG A 57 -6.27 6.78 6.38
C ARG A 57 -6.25 6.00 7.70
N HIS A 58 -6.43 4.68 7.66
CA HIS A 58 -6.43 3.82 8.85
C HIS A 58 -5.08 3.87 9.60
N VAL A 59 -3.97 3.94 8.88
CA VAL A 59 -2.62 3.96 9.46
C VAL A 59 -2.02 5.37 9.63
N LEU A 60 -2.69 6.41 9.13
CA LEU A 60 -2.25 7.80 9.30
C LEU A 60 -1.98 8.19 10.77
N PRO A 61 -2.78 7.77 11.78
CA PRO A 61 -2.52 8.11 13.18
C PRO A 61 -1.12 7.71 13.68
N ILE A 62 -0.53 6.62 13.14
CA ILE A 62 0.83 6.17 13.48
C ILE A 62 1.85 7.27 13.15
N TYR A 63 1.72 7.86 11.97
CA TYR A 63 2.55 8.99 11.55
C TYR A 63 2.26 10.25 12.38
N GLU A 64 1.00 10.53 12.68
CA GLU A 64 0.61 11.75 13.40
C GLU A 64 1.11 11.77 14.85
N VAL A 65 1.11 10.62 15.53
CA VAL A 65 1.72 10.48 16.86
C VAL A 65 3.21 10.81 16.78
N PHE A 66 3.95 10.16 15.87
CA PHE A 66 5.38 10.44 15.69
C PHE A 66 5.65 11.90 15.34
N ALA A 67 4.88 12.48 14.41
CA ALA A 67 5.02 13.87 13.99
C ALA A 67 4.77 14.86 15.14
N SER A 68 3.90 14.51 16.09
CA SER A 68 3.61 15.34 17.26
C SER A 68 4.74 15.36 18.29
N GLU A 69 5.58 14.31 18.31
CA GLU A 69 6.75 14.20 19.19
C GLU A 69 7.98 14.91 18.62
N LEU A 70 7.96 15.28 17.34
CA LEU A 70 9.04 16.02 16.70
C LEU A 70 8.95 17.51 17.03
N ASN A 71 10.09 18.14 17.31
CA ASN A 71 10.16 19.59 17.48
C ASN A 71 9.92 20.27 16.13
N GLN A 72 9.20 21.39 16.10
CA GLN A 72 8.87 22.12 14.86
C GLN A 72 10.08 22.56 14.03
N ASN A 73 11.30 22.51 14.60
CA ASN A 73 12.55 22.83 13.93
C ASN A 73 13.11 21.67 13.08
N ASP A 74 12.52 20.49 13.12
CA ASP A 74 12.87 19.36 12.26
C ASP A 74 12.31 19.56 10.83
N TRP A 75 12.76 20.64 10.18
CA TRP A 75 12.36 21.06 8.83
C TRP A 75 12.61 20.00 7.76
N TYR A 76 13.48 19.02 8.06
CA TYR A 76 13.72 17.86 7.22
C TYR A 76 12.48 17.00 7.04
N PHE A 77 11.64 16.91 8.06
CA PHE A 77 10.39 16.18 7.94
C PHE A 77 9.36 17.09 7.28
N ASN A 78 8.91 16.71 6.09
CA ASN A 78 7.68 17.26 5.56
C ASN A 78 6.49 16.67 6.35
N LEU A 79 6.34 17.09 7.61
CA LEU A 79 5.37 16.59 8.59
C LEU A 79 3.91 16.66 8.09
N LYS A 80 3.67 17.46 7.05
CA LYS A 80 2.36 17.64 6.44
C LYS A 80 2.14 16.75 5.23
N PHE A 81 3.16 16.07 4.70
CA PHE A 81 3.07 15.35 3.45
C PHE A 81 2.01 14.23 3.48
N PRO A 82 2.01 13.28 4.44
CA PRO A 82 1.00 12.21 4.45
C PRO A 82 -0.44 12.75 4.52
N ARG A 83 -0.67 13.74 5.40
CA ARG A 83 -1.98 14.40 5.53
C ARG A 83 -2.36 15.16 4.26
N ARG A 84 -1.42 15.83 3.59
CA ARG A 84 -1.64 16.53 2.32
C ARG A 84 -1.93 15.55 1.19
N SER A 85 -1.27 14.39 1.16
CA SER A 85 -1.51 13.34 0.16
C SER A 85 -2.91 12.77 0.28
N LEU A 86 -3.36 12.43 1.50
CA LEU A 86 -4.73 11.97 1.73
C LEU A 86 -5.77 13.06 1.48
N TYR A 87 -5.48 14.31 1.83
CA TYR A 87 -6.34 15.45 1.48
C TYR A 87 -6.49 15.57 -0.05
N MET A 88 -5.39 15.46 -0.79
CA MET A 88 -5.38 15.52 -2.25
C MET A 88 -6.13 14.33 -2.88
N ALA A 89 -5.88 13.11 -2.39
CA ALA A 89 -6.56 11.90 -2.83
C ALA A 89 -8.08 12.04 -2.67
N LYS A 90 -8.53 12.54 -1.51
CA LYS A 90 -9.94 12.84 -1.29
C LYS A 90 -10.50 13.87 -2.28
N LYS A 91 -9.75 14.94 -2.60
CA LYS A 91 -10.21 15.91 -3.60
C LYS A 91 -10.35 15.28 -4.98
N VAL A 92 -9.41 14.43 -5.40
CA VAL A 92 -9.46 13.71 -6.69
C VAL A 92 -10.66 12.75 -6.72
N LEU A 93 -10.87 11.95 -5.66
CA LEU A 93 -12.02 11.05 -5.53
C LEU A 93 -13.38 11.78 -5.62
N LEU A 94 -13.43 13.02 -5.15
CA LEU A 94 -14.63 13.85 -5.16
C LEU A 94 -14.78 14.71 -6.42
N GLY A 95 -13.90 14.56 -7.42
CA GLY A 95 -13.91 15.41 -8.62
C GLY A 95 -13.56 16.88 -8.37
N LYS A 96 -13.03 17.21 -7.19
CA LYS A 96 -12.66 18.58 -6.77
C LYS A 96 -11.22 18.95 -7.12
N GLU A 97 -10.49 18.02 -7.71
CA GLU A 97 -9.15 18.22 -8.24
C GLU A 97 -8.91 17.29 -9.43
N GLN A 98 -8.08 17.72 -10.37
CA GLN A 98 -7.69 16.86 -11.48
C GLN A 98 -6.78 15.72 -11.01
N ALA A 99 -7.04 14.53 -11.54
CA ALA A 99 -6.26 13.33 -11.29
C ALA A 99 -4.75 13.56 -11.50
N GLN A 100 -4.37 14.27 -12.57
CA GLN A 100 -2.98 14.61 -12.89
C GLN A 100 -2.27 15.40 -11.79
N VAL A 101 -2.94 16.35 -11.12
CA VAL A 101 -2.33 17.13 -10.04
C VAL A 101 -1.95 16.23 -8.86
N GLY A 102 -2.80 15.26 -8.53
CA GLY A 102 -2.48 14.26 -7.51
C GLY A 102 -1.37 13.30 -7.96
N TYR A 103 -1.35 12.90 -9.23
CA TYR A 103 -0.29 12.06 -9.80
C TYR A 103 1.07 12.77 -9.75
N ASP A 104 1.13 14.03 -10.18
CA ASP A 104 2.34 14.85 -10.14
C ASP A 104 2.79 15.09 -8.69
N MET A 105 1.84 15.26 -7.76
CA MET A 105 2.16 15.37 -6.34
C MET A 105 2.71 14.05 -5.78
N ALA A 106 2.19 12.89 -6.18
CA ALA A 106 2.69 11.59 -5.72
C ALA A 106 4.06 11.23 -6.30
N ASN A 107 4.34 11.58 -7.57
CA ASN A 107 5.65 11.32 -8.20
C ASN A 107 6.70 12.39 -7.89
N GLY A 108 6.26 13.63 -7.68
CA GLY A 108 7.11 14.75 -7.26
C GLY A 108 7.29 14.81 -5.74
N ALA A 109 6.54 14.00 -4.99
CA ALA A 109 6.88 13.68 -3.62
C ALA A 109 8.26 13.06 -3.65
N TYR A 110 9.21 13.77 -3.04
CA TYR A 110 10.52 13.24 -2.73
C TYR A 110 10.33 11.82 -2.19
N ASP A 111 10.99 10.83 -2.80
CA ASP A 111 10.83 9.44 -2.42
C ASP A 111 11.08 9.38 -0.91
N PRO A 112 10.17 8.90 -0.06
CA PRO A 112 10.51 8.73 1.33
C PRO A 112 11.68 7.75 1.49
N LYS A 113 12.06 6.97 0.46
CA LYS A 113 13.36 6.27 0.44
C LYS A 113 14.57 7.19 0.35
N ASP A 114 14.43 8.42 -0.15
CA ASP A 114 15.45 9.46 -0.01
C ASP A 114 15.52 10.00 1.45
N PHE A 115 14.53 9.68 2.31
CA PHE A 115 14.71 9.80 3.77
C PHE A 115 15.55 8.64 4.33
N ASP A 116 15.60 7.49 3.65
CA ASP A 116 16.40 6.35 4.06
C ASP A 116 17.84 6.51 3.56
N TYR A 117 18.80 6.45 4.48
CA TYR A 117 20.27 6.54 4.30
C TYR A 117 20.91 7.91 4.12
N GLY A 118 20.17 9.02 4.18
CA GLY A 118 20.80 10.32 4.36
C GLY A 118 21.43 10.41 5.76
N TRP A 119 22.76 10.37 5.86
CA TRP A 119 23.60 10.64 7.05
C TRP A 119 23.32 11.98 7.79
N ARG A 120 22.21 12.64 7.50
CA ARG A 120 21.83 13.99 7.94
C ARG A 120 20.56 14.04 8.78
N ALA A 121 19.74 12.98 8.83
CA ALA A 121 18.64 12.92 9.79
C ALA A 121 19.23 12.68 11.18
N LEU A 122 19.05 13.63 12.10
CA LEU A 122 19.55 13.55 13.48
C LEU A 122 18.93 12.40 14.28
N ARG A 123 17.82 11.81 13.79
CA ARG A 123 17.10 10.70 14.42
C ARG A 123 16.64 9.69 13.36
N PRO A 124 16.81 8.38 13.58
CA PRO A 124 16.25 7.36 12.70
C PRO A 124 14.72 7.40 12.75
N VAL A 125 14.09 7.27 11.58
CA VAL A 125 12.63 7.19 11.45
C VAL A 125 12.19 5.76 11.71
N PRO A 126 11.24 5.50 12.62
CA PRO A 126 10.65 4.18 12.76
C PRO A 126 10.10 3.66 11.41
N PHE A 127 10.35 2.40 11.11
CA PHE A 127 9.92 1.74 9.88
C PHE A 127 8.39 1.82 9.70
N ASN A 128 7.63 1.62 10.77
CA ASN A 128 6.17 1.72 10.72
C ASN A 128 5.65 3.12 10.40
N VAL A 129 6.33 4.17 10.90
CA VAL A 129 6.04 5.57 10.56
C VAL A 129 6.36 5.85 9.08
N TYR A 130 7.50 5.36 8.60
CA TYR A 130 7.87 5.44 7.19
C TYR A 130 6.80 4.77 6.32
N GLN A 131 6.38 3.55 6.66
CA GLN A 131 5.36 2.81 5.93
C GLN A 131 3.98 3.50 5.97
N ALA A 132 3.61 4.14 7.08
CA ALA A 132 2.37 4.93 7.17
C ALA A 132 2.41 6.14 6.23
N SER A 133 3.56 6.82 6.14
CA SER A 133 3.78 7.90 5.17
C SER A 133 3.73 7.38 3.73
N TRP A 134 4.35 6.22 3.48
CA TRP A 134 4.36 5.59 2.16
C TRP A 134 2.94 5.17 1.72
N ALA A 135 2.14 4.59 2.62
CA ALA A 135 0.74 4.26 2.35
C ALA A 135 -0.06 5.47 1.89
N ALA A 136 0.13 6.64 2.52
CA ALA A 136 -0.53 7.88 2.09
C ALA A 136 -0.10 8.35 0.68
N SER A 137 1.17 8.15 0.31
CA SER A 137 1.67 8.43 -1.04
C SER A 137 1.08 7.47 -2.08
N MET A 138 1.08 6.18 -1.77
CA MET A 138 0.52 5.13 -2.65
C MET A 138 -0.98 5.29 -2.84
N ALA A 139 -1.71 5.67 -1.79
CA ALA A 139 -3.14 5.95 -1.91
C ALA A 139 -3.41 7.10 -2.89
N LEU A 140 -2.60 8.17 -2.84
CA LEU A 140 -2.71 9.26 -3.79
C LEU A 140 -2.40 8.78 -5.22
N LEU A 141 -1.35 7.99 -5.40
CA LEU A 141 -0.97 7.46 -6.71
C LEU A 141 -2.08 6.58 -7.32
N GLU A 142 -2.63 5.64 -6.53
CA GLU A 142 -3.70 4.74 -6.96
C GLU A 142 -5.01 5.48 -7.26
N VAL A 143 -5.34 6.50 -6.46
CA VAL A 143 -6.51 7.36 -6.70
C VAL A 143 -6.35 8.19 -7.98
N SER A 144 -5.16 8.71 -8.22
CA SER A 144 -4.88 9.68 -9.29
C SER A 144 -4.55 9.07 -10.64
N ALA A 145 -4.12 7.81 -10.69
CA ALA A 145 -3.71 7.21 -11.93
C ALA A 145 -4.84 6.40 -12.55
N ASN A 146 -5.29 6.82 -13.74
CA ASN A 146 -6.52 6.29 -14.32
C ASN A 146 -6.47 4.78 -14.58
N ASP A 147 -5.31 4.27 -15.01
CA ASP A 147 -5.09 2.87 -15.37
C ASP A 147 -3.89 2.25 -14.63
N LEU A 148 -3.60 2.74 -13.41
CA LEU A 148 -2.53 2.15 -12.62
C LEU A 148 -2.91 0.76 -12.16
N ASP A 149 -2.16 -0.21 -12.65
CA ASP A 149 -2.08 -1.53 -12.06
C ASP A 149 -0.87 -1.54 -11.10
N PRO A 150 -1.09 -1.53 -9.77
CA PRO A 150 0.01 -1.56 -8.81
C PRO A 150 0.80 -2.87 -8.89
N PHE A 151 0.22 -3.93 -9.46
CA PHE A 151 0.85 -5.25 -9.61
C PHE A 151 1.46 -5.48 -11.00
N ARG A 152 1.51 -4.47 -11.88
CA ARG A 152 2.03 -4.62 -13.27
C ARG A 152 3.47 -5.14 -13.37
N HIS A 153 4.24 -4.98 -12.31
CA HIS A 153 5.64 -5.42 -12.23
C HIS A 153 5.82 -6.72 -11.44
N LEU A 154 4.76 -7.28 -10.84
CA LEU A 154 4.85 -8.40 -9.91
C LEU A 154 5.59 -9.62 -10.50
N ALA A 155 5.27 -9.99 -11.74
CA ALA A 155 5.92 -11.09 -12.45
C ALA A 155 7.33 -10.77 -12.99
N ASN A 156 7.75 -9.51 -12.91
CA ASN A 156 8.97 -8.98 -13.53
C ASN A 156 9.93 -8.33 -12.51
N ILE A 157 9.77 -8.67 -11.23
CA ILE A 157 10.69 -8.27 -10.18
C ILE A 157 11.12 -9.50 -9.38
N ALA A 158 12.31 -9.43 -8.82
CA ALA A 158 12.80 -10.37 -7.83
C ALA A 158 13.73 -9.67 -6.84
N PHE A 159 13.80 -10.21 -5.63
CA PHE A 159 14.67 -9.74 -4.55
C PHE A 159 15.82 -10.71 -4.38
N TYR A 160 17.05 -10.22 -4.25
CA TYR A 160 18.22 -11.04 -3.92
C TYR A 160 19.00 -10.42 -2.76
N SER A 161 19.50 -11.29 -1.89
CA SER A 161 20.01 -10.95 -0.54
C SER A 161 21.23 -10.03 -0.52
N ASP A 162 22.01 -9.98 -1.60
CA ASP A 162 23.36 -9.43 -1.57
C ASP A 162 23.44 -7.89 -1.65
N GLY A 163 22.30 -7.18 -1.59
CA GLY A 163 22.36 -5.72 -1.54
C GLY A 163 21.04 -4.97 -1.62
N PHE A 164 19.93 -5.52 -1.10
CA PHE A 164 18.60 -4.88 -1.17
C PHE A 164 18.24 -4.37 -2.58
N THR A 165 18.74 -5.05 -3.61
CA THR A 165 18.55 -4.59 -4.98
C THR A 165 17.41 -5.36 -5.60
N ILE A 166 16.47 -4.61 -6.16
CA ILE A 166 15.33 -5.17 -6.87
C ILE A 166 15.71 -5.15 -8.34
N ALA A 167 15.99 -6.33 -8.89
CA ALA A 167 16.19 -6.46 -10.32
C ALA A 167 14.85 -6.32 -11.03
N ARG A 168 14.81 -5.48 -12.07
CA ARG A 168 13.71 -5.41 -13.03
C ARG A 168 14.10 -6.19 -14.26
N GLY A 169 13.23 -7.12 -14.68
CA GLY A 169 13.48 -8.01 -15.81
C GLY A 169 12.53 -9.19 -15.79
N ILE A 170 12.60 -10.08 -16.78
CA ILE A 170 11.83 -11.32 -16.73
C ILE A 170 12.33 -12.12 -15.52
N SER A 171 11.45 -12.44 -14.57
CA SER A 171 11.85 -13.09 -13.30
C SER A 171 12.70 -14.36 -13.52
N LYS A 172 12.43 -15.12 -14.58
CA LYS A 172 13.21 -16.31 -14.97
C LYS A 172 14.67 -15.99 -15.33
N ASP A 173 14.91 -14.86 -15.99
CA ASP A 173 16.27 -14.44 -16.36
C ASP A 173 17.04 -13.96 -15.12
N ILE A 174 16.33 -13.31 -14.18
CA ILE A 174 16.88 -12.91 -12.90
C ILE A 174 17.23 -14.15 -12.07
N GLN A 175 16.35 -15.15 -11.98
CA GLN A 175 16.61 -16.40 -11.27
C GLN A 175 17.74 -17.22 -11.90
N ALA A 176 17.89 -17.19 -13.23
CA ALA A 176 19.03 -17.82 -13.89
C ALA A 176 20.37 -17.17 -13.48
N THR A 177 20.35 -15.86 -13.18
CA THR A 177 21.53 -15.10 -12.75
C THR A 177 21.74 -15.17 -11.24
N TYR A 178 20.65 -15.21 -10.46
CA TYR A 178 20.60 -15.22 -9.01
C TYR A 178 19.64 -16.33 -8.55
N PRO A 179 20.13 -17.58 -8.43
CA PRO A 179 19.29 -18.73 -8.09
C PRO A 179 18.53 -18.60 -6.77
N ASP A 180 19.09 -17.84 -5.82
CA ASP A 180 18.51 -17.60 -4.50
C ASP A 180 17.55 -16.38 -4.47
N SER A 181 17.22 -15.82 -5.63
CA SER A 181 16.29 -14.69 -5.70
C SER A 181 14.84 -15.11 -5.47
N ILE A 182 14.13 -14.34 -4.65
CA ILE A 182 12.71 -14.50 -4.39
C ILE A 182 11.97 -13.79 -5.53
N PRO A 183 11.07 -14.45 -6.28
CA PRO A 183 10.27 -13.78 -7.30
C PRO A 183 9.20 -12.90 -6.65
N GLY A 184 8.78 -11.82 -7.33
CA GLY A 184 7.79 -10.87 -6.79
C GLY A 184 6.48 -11.51 -6.33
N GLU A 185 6.03 -12.56 -7.03
CA GLU A 185 4.83 -13.33 -6.66
C GLU A 185 4.91 -14.01 -5.28
N ASP A 186 6.13 -14.28 -4.81
CA ASP A 186 6.41 -14.93 -3.53
C ASP A 186 6.90 -13.91 -2.47
N PHE A 187 6.76 -12.61 -2.74
CA PHE A 187 7.09 -11.59 -1.76
C PHE A 187 6.13 -11.62 -0.58
N THR A 188 6.68 -11.40 0.62
CA THR A 188 5.90 -11.07 1.81
C THR A 188 5.31 -9.66 1.69
N ASP A 189 4.39 -9.31 2.59
CA ASP A 189 3.80 -7.97 2.66
C ASP A 189 4.86 -6.87 2.84
N ALA A 190 5.81 -7.09 3.76
CA ALA A 190 6.91 -6.17 4.02
C ALA A 190 7.83 -6.03 2.79
N LEU A 191 8.20 -7.15 2.15
CA LEU A 191 9.07 -7.11 0.98
C LEU A 191 8.42 -6.40 -0.21
N TRP A 192 7.13 -6.64 -0.42
CA TRP A 192 6.35 -5.93 -1.43
C TRP A 192 6.23 -4.45 -1.10
N ALA A 193 5.96 -4.07 0.15
CA ALA A 193 5.91 -2.68 0.61
C ALA A 193 7.22 -1.94 0.31
N GLU A 194 8.37 -2.55 0.61
CA GLU A 194 9.70 -1.98 0.37
C GLU A 194 10.11 -1.97 -1.11
N SER A 195 9.40 -2.68 -1.99
CA SER A 195 9.81 -2.87 -3.38
C SER A 195 9.89 -1.58 -4.22
N GLY A 196 9.23 -0.51 -3.76
CA GLY A 196 8.99 0.70 -4.57
C GLY A 196 7.99 0.49 -5.71
N HIS A 197 7.38 -0.70 -5.77
CA HIS A 197 6.34 -1.10 -6.70
C HIS A 197 5.06 -1.56 -5.98
N SER A 198 4.94 -1.24 -4.69
CA SER A 198 3.88 -1.74 -3.81
C SER A 198 2.47 -1.26 -4.19
N ASP A 199 1.50 -1.78 -3.46
CA ASP A 199 0.18 -1.19 -3.32
C ASP A 199 0.00 -0.59 -1.91
N THR A 200 -1.03 0.23 -1.75
CA THR A 200 -1.35 0.94 -0.51
C THR A 200 -1.57 -0.03 0.66
N ALA A 201 -2.18 -1.19 0.42
CA ALA A 201 -2.50 -2.13 1.48
C ALA A 201 -1.24 -2.81 2.05
N ALA A 202 -0.23 -3.06 1.24
CA ALA A 202 1.04 -3.60 1.72
C ALA A 202 1.82 -2.60 2.58
N ALA A 203 1.85 -1.32 2.16
CA ALA A 203 2.45 -0.26 2.96
C ALA A 203 1.70 -0.09 4.29
N ALA A 204 0.36 -0.09 4.27
CA ALA A 204 -0.45 0.05 5.47
C ALA A 204 -0.35 -1.16 6.41
N SER A 205 -0.39 -2.39 5.90
CA SER A 205 -0.19 -3.59 6.73
C SER A 205 1.18 -3.60 7.40
N SER A 206 2.24 -3.22 6.68
CA SER A 206 3.59 -3.07 7.25
C SER A 206 3.64 -1.96 8.29
N ALA A 207 2.96 -0.83 8.06
CA ALA A 207 2.84 0.24 9.04
C ALA A 207 2.12 -0.21 10.32
N TRP A 208 1.08 -1.03 10.18
CA TRP A 208 0.30 -1.51 11.31
C TRP A 208 1.03 -2.59 12.12
N ALA A 209 1.62 -3.56 11.43
CA ALA A 209 2.16 -4.76 12.05
C ALA A 209 3.62 -4.64 12.51
N CYS A 210 4.42 -3.75 11.91
CA CYS A 210 5.80 -3.53 12.34
C CYS A 210 5.89 -2.50 13.46
N GLU A 211 6.97 -2.54 14.24
CA GLU A 211 7.20 -1.61 15.35
C GLU A 211 8.64 -1.09 15.39
N GLY A 212 8.79 0.20 15.72
CA GLY A 212 10.11 0.82 15.83
C GLY A 212 10.89 0.71 14.52
N LEU A 213 12.11 0.21 14.59
CA LEU A 213 12.96 -0.01 13.41
C LEU A 213 12.86 -1.44 12.85
N SER A 214 12.04 -2.30 13.46
CA SER A 214 11.87 -3.68 13.00
C SER A 214 11.12 -3.71 11.67
N ARG A 215 11.57 -4.59 10.78
CA ARG A 215 10.88 -4.94 9.52
C ARG A 215 10.10 -6.24 9.64
N GLU A 216 10.23 -6.94 10.77
CA GLU A 216 9.50 -8.17 11.06
C GLU A 216 8.10 -7.80 11.55
N PRO A 217 7.04 -8.15 10.82
CA PRO A 217 5.68 -7.85 11.23
C PRO A 217 5.24 -8.78 12.36
N ASP A 218 4.45 -8.26 13.30
CA ASP A 218 3.71 -9.07 14.28
C ASP A 218 2.57 -9.82 13.56
N PRO A 219 2.56 -11.17 13.56
CA PRO A 219 1.53 -11.94 12.87
C PRO A 219 0.10 -11.66 13.36
N ASN A 220 -0.10 -11.35 14.65
CA ASN A 220 -1.44 -11.06 15.18
C ASN A 220 -1.93 -9.69 14.70
N LYS A 221 -1.03 -8.69 14.60
CA LYS A 221 -1.36 -7.39 14.03
C LYS A 221 -1.63 -7.49 12.52
N LEU A 222 -0.89 -8.34 11.80
CA LEU A 222 -1.20 -8.63 10.39
C LEU A 222 -2.59 -9.25 10.25
N LEU A 223 -2.92 -10.26 11.07
CA LEU A 223 -4.25 -10.87 11.07
C LEU A 223 -5.35 -9.84 11.33
N GLU A 224 -5.17 -8.99 12.36
CA GLU A 224 -6.11 -7.91 12.69
C GLU A 224 -6.31 -6.96 11.51
N PHE A 225 -5.21 -6.47 10.92
CA PHE A 225 -5.25 -5.56 9.78
C PHE A 225 -5.96 -6.18 8.59
N TRP A 226 -5.58 -7.39 8.19
CA TRP A 226 -6.15 -8.05 7.01
C TRP A 226 -7.61 -8.45 7.22
N HIS A 227 -7.98 -8.86 8.44
CA HIS A 227 -9.37 -9.10 8.80
C HIS A 227 -10.18 -7.82 8.63
N TRP A 228 -9.77 -6.71 9.26
CA TRP A 228 -10.41 -5.40 9.09
C TRP A 228 -10.51 -4.98 7.61
N TRP A 229 -9.43 -5.16 6.85
CA TRP A 229 -9.38 -4.76 5.44
C TRP A 229 -10.42 -5.51 4.60
N LEU A 230 -10.52 -6.83 4.80
CA LEU A 230 -11.44 -7.70 4.06
C LEU A 230 -12.89 -7.55 4.52
N THR A 231 -13.16 -7.39 5.82
CA THR A 231 -14.53 -7.40 6.36
C THR A 231 -15.17 -6.02 6.53
N GLU A 232 -14.37 -4.95 6.63
CA GLU A 232 -14.88 -3.60 6.90
C GLU A 232 -14.47 -2.58 5.83
N ALA A 233 -13.17 -2.53 5.49
CA ALA A 233 -12.67 -1.50 4.57
C ALA A 233 -13.23 -1.67 3.14
N ILE A 234 -13.31 -2.91 2.64
CA ILE A 234 -13.90 -3.21 1.33
C ILE A 234 -15.38 -2.82 1.26
N PRO A 235 -16.27 -3.29 2.18
CA PRO A 235 -17.67 -2.83 2.19
C PRO A 235 -17.81 -1.30 2.29
N GLN A 236 -17.03 -0.64 3.16
CA GLN A 236 -17.06 0.81 3.26
C GLN A 236 -16.65 1.50 1.94
N ALA A 237 -15.67 0.95 1.23
CA ALA A 237 -15.25 1.47 -0.07
C ALA A 237 -16.36 1.35 -1.13
N TRP A 238 -17.13 0.26 -1.11
CA TRP A 238 -18.32 0.09 -1.96
C TRP A 238 -19.36 1.17 -1.67
N GLU A 239 -19.72 1.38 -0.40
CA GLU A 239 -20.70 2.40 0.00
C GLU A 239 -20.27 3.81 -0.42
N LEU A 240 -19.00 4.15 -0.20
CA LEU A 240 -18.45 5.46 -0.59
C LEU A 240 -18.43 5.64 -2.10
N ALA A 241 -18.01 4.62 -2.84
CA ALA A 241 -18.06 4.65 -4.28
C ALA A 241 -19.50 4.92 -4.75
N GLU A 242 -20.47 4.14 -4.28
CA GLU A 242 -21.88 4.27 -4.67
C GLU A 242 -22.45 5.66 -4.41
N THR A 243 -22.15 6.22 -3.25
CA THR A 243 -22.56 7.56 -2.86
C THR A 243 -22.03 8.63 -3.82
N HIS A 244 -20.87 8.41 -4.45
CA HIS A 244 -20.16 9.39 -5.28
C HIS A 244 -20.12 9.02 -6.77
N LYS A 245 -20.89 8.02 -7.22
CA LYS A 245 -20.95 7.56 -8.63
C LYS A 245 -21.36 8.65 -9.63
N SER A 246 -21.99 9.72 -9.15
CA SER A 246 -22.63 10.76 -9.98
C SER A 246 -21.96 12.14 -9.90
N ALA A 247 -20.82 12.26 -9.22
CA ALA A 247 -20.04 13.48 -9.12
C ALA A 247 -18.99 13.55 -10.23
#